data_AF-A0A7T8QUY2-F1
#
_entry.id   AF-A0A7T8QUY2-F1
#
_cell.length_a   1.000
_cell.length_b   1.000
_cell.length_c   1.000
_cell.angle_alpha   90.00
_cell.angle_beta   90.00
_cell.angle_gamma   90.00
#
_symmetry.space_group_name_H-M   'P 1'
#
loop_
_entity.id
_entity.type
_entity.pdbx_description
1 polymer ?
#
loop_
_entity_poly.entity_id
_entity_poly.type
_entity_poly.pdbx_seq_one_letter_code
_entity_poly.pdbx_strand_id
1 'polypeptide(L)' 'MGNIGEAETLKLKLEQSQRERRNQMEEEERPHVPKWFVRQNEESGNETWIFNDRYWELRKNSQEFSQMVLDRLW' A
#
# COMPACT_ATOMS: atom_id res chain seq x y z
N MET A 1 13.71 -13.16 -20.48
CA MET A 1 14.85 -12.34 -20.92
C MET A 1 14.87 -11.10 -20.07
N GLY A 2 15.94 -10.88 -19.31
CA GLY A 2 16.06 -9.78 -18.35
C GLY A 2 16.23 -8.45 -19.08
N ASN A 3 15.12 -7.78 -19.38
CA ASN A 3 15.13 -6.46 -19.98
C ASN A 3 15.38 -5.41 -18.88
N ILE A 4 16.65 -5.29 -18.49
CA ILE A 4 17.08 -4.42 -17.39
C ILE A 4 16.69 -2.97 -17.65
N GLY A 5 16.81 -2.48 -18.90
CA GLY A 5 16.45 -1.10 -19.25
C GLY A 5 14.95 -0.80 -19.09
N GLU A 6 14.07 -1.75 -19.44
CA GLU A 6 12.63 -1.61 -19.17
C GLU A 6 12.32 -1.67 -17.68
N ALA A 7 12.98 -2.57 -16.94
CA ALA A 7 12.80 -2.66 -15.49
C ALA A 7 13.24 -1.38 -14.75
N GLU A 8 14.36 -0.78 -15.16
CA GLU A 8 14.83 0.50 -14.63
C GLU A 8 13.86 1.63 -14.94
N THR A 9 13.34 1.68 -16.16
CA THR A 9 12.34 2.68 -16.56
C THR A 9 11.05 2.54 -15.75
N LEU A 10 10.57 1.31 -15.54
CA LEU A 10 9.39 1.04 -14.72
C LEU A 10 9.63 1.40 -13.25
N LYS A 11 10.80 1.05 -12.70
CA LYS A 11 11.20 1.41 -11.33
C LYS A 11 11.18 2.93 -11.12
N LEU A 12 11.79 3.69 -12.03
CA LEU A 12 11.81 5.16 -11.92
C LEU A 12 10.41 5.76 -11.93
N LYS A 13 9.53 5.28 -12.82
CA LYS A 13 8.13 5.72 -12.88
C LYS A 13 7.36 5.40 -11.60
N LEU A 14 7.55 4.20 -11.05
CA LEU A 14 6.93 3.76 -9.82
C LEU A 14 7.35 4.62 -8.62
N GLU A 15 8.66 4.85 -8.46
CA GLU A 15 9.21 5.67 -7.38
C GLU A 15 8.73 7.12 -7.46
N GLN A 16 8.65 7.68 -8.67
CA GLN A 16 8.13 9.03 -8.88
C GLN A 16 6.65 9.11 -8.49
N SER A 17 5.80 8.20 -8.99
CA SER A 17 4.37 8.13 -8.66
C SER A 17 4.14 7.99 -7.15
N GLN A 18 4.95 7.17 -6.47
CA GLN A 18 4.88 7.01 -5.03
C GLN A 18 5.23 8.32 -4.29
N ARG A 19 6.27 9.02 -4.74
CA ARG A 19 6.70 10.30 -4.14
C ARG A 19 5.64 11.39 -4.32
N GLU A 20 5.06 11.51 -5.51
CA GLU A 20 3.99 12.47 -5.80
C GLU A 20 2.76 12.21 -4.92
N ARG A 21 2.35 10.95 -4.76
CA ARG A 21 1.22 10.59 -3.88
C ARG A 21 1.48 10.94 -2.43
N ARG A 22 2.69 10.68 -1.93
CA ARG A 22 3.08 11.04 -0.57
C ARG A 22 3.00 12.55 -0.37
N ASN A 23 3.55 13.34 -1.30
CA ASN A 23 3.48 14.80 -1.23
C ASN A 23 2.04 15.30 -1.23
N GLN A 24 1.16 14.74 -2.07
CA GLN A 24 -0.27 15.08 -2.10
C GLN A 24 -0.97 14.72 -0.78
N MET A 25 -0.70 13.53 -0.22
CA MET A 25 -1.26 13.13 1.07
C MET A 25 -0.81 14.04 2.22
N GLU A 26 0.45 14.48 2.20
CA GLU A 26 0.99 15.46 3.16
C GLU A 26 0.31 16.83 3.00
N GLU A 27 0.11 17.32 1.77
CA GLU A 27 -0.60 18.58 1.48
C GLU A 27 -2.07 18.55 1.90
N GLU A 28 -2.72 17.39 1.77
CA GLU A 28 -4.12 17.19 2.16
C GLU A 28 -4.29 16.79 3.65
N GLU A 29 -3.21 16.74 4.43
CA GLU A 29 -3.18 16.29 5.84
C GLU A 29 -3.78 14.88 6.05
N ARG A 30 -3.74 14.03 5.01
CA ARG A 30 -4.27 12.66 5.06
C ARG A 30 -3.17 11.67 5.42
N PRO A 31 -3.20 11.03 6.60
CA PRO A 31 -2.22 10.02 6.94
C PRO A 31 -2.41 8.75 6.09
N HIS A 32 -1.31 8.12 5.71
CA HIS A 32 -1.36 6.79 5.10
C HIS A 32 -1.81 5.74 6.12
N VAL A 33 -2.82 4.94 5.76
CA VAL A 33 -3.34 3.85 6.61
C VAL A 33 -3.21 2.52 5.85
N PRO A 34 -2.39 1.57 6.35
CA PRO A 34 -2.28 0.26 5.74
C PRO A 34 -3.62 -0.50 5.76
N LYS A 35 -3.97 -1.12 4.63
CA LYS A 35 -5.28 -1.77 4.47
C LYS A 35 -5.42 -3.09 5.22
N TRP A 36 -4.34 -3.84 5.38
CA TRP A 36 -4.34 -5.21 5.89
C TRP A 36 -3.75 -5.38 7.28
N PHE A 37 -3.07 -4.35 7.78
CA PHE A 37 -2.37 -4.40 9.06
C PHE A 37 -2.71 -3.18 9.89
N VAL A 38 -2.75 -3.38 11.20
CA VAL A 38 -2.93 -2.30 12.17
C VAL A 38 -1.66 -2.19 13.00
N ARG A 39 -1.18 -0.96 13.19
CA ARG A 39 -0.07 -0.67 14.08
C ARG A 39 -0.50 -0.91 15.52
N GLN A 40 0.21 -1.77 16.23
CA GLN A 40 0.09 -1.97 17.67
C GLN A 40 1.38 -1.52 18.34
N ASN A 41 1.26 -0.67 19.36
CA ASN A 41 2.39 -0.32 20.22
C ASN A 41 2.35 -1.26 21.43
N GLU A 42 3.45 -1.95 21.68
CA GLU A 42 3.62 -2.73 22.90
C GLU A 42 4.03 -1.84 24.07
N GLU A 43 3.75 -2.29 25.30
CA GLU A 43 4.20 -1.64 26.54
C GLU A 43 5.74 -1.54 26.62
N SER A 44 6.44 -2.41 25.91
CA SER A 44 7.91 -2.44 25.76
C SER A 44 8.47 -1.27 24.93
N GLY A 45 7.60 -0.50 24.25
CA GLY A 45 7.98 0.54 23.29
C GLY A 45 8.24 0.00 21.88
N ASN A 46 8.08 -1.30 21.65
CA ASN A 46 8.21 -1.90 20.32
C ASN A 46 6.93 -1.67 19.49
N GLU A 47 7.12 -1.38 18.21
CA GLU A 47 6.04 -1.30 17.23
C GLU A 47 5.87 -2.66 16.54
N THR A 48 4.66 -3.20 16.57
CA THR A 48 4.27 -4.41 15.84
C THR A 48 3.11 -4.12 14.90
N TRP A 49 3.00 -4.92 13.84
CA TRP A 49 1.94 -4.80 12.84
C TRP A 49 1.11 -6.08 12.84
N ILE A 50 -0.16 -5.97 13.26
CA ILE A 50 -1.07 -7.12 13.35
C ILE A 50 -1.94 -7.19 12.11
N PHE A 51 -2.02 -8.37 11.50
CA PHE A 51 -2.93 -8.66 10.40
C PHE A 51 -4.40 -8.53 10.84
N ASN A 52 -5.23 -7.87 10.04
CA ASN A 52 -6.62 -7.55 10.41
C ASN A 52 -7.68 -8.54 9.93
N ASP A 53 -7.28 -9.71 9.43
CA ASP A 53 -8.13 -10.80 8.89
C ASP A 53 -8.96 -10.48 7.63
N ARG A 54 -9.04 -9.21 7.22
CA ARG A 54 -9.93 -8.78 6.11
C ARG A 54 -9.51 -9.28 4.74
N TYR A 55 -8.23 -9.60 4.54
CA TYR A 55 -7.72 -9.93 3.20
C TYR A 55 -8.40 -11.18 2.63
N TRP A 56 -8.42 -12.27 3.40
CA TRP A 56 -8.98 -13.53 2.92
C TRP A 56 -10.51 -13.52 2.87
N GLU A 57 -11.15 -12.75 3.77
CA GLU A 57 -12.59 -12.54 3.74
C GLU A 57 -13.01 -11.84 2.44
N LEU A 58 -12.38 -10.71 2.12
CA LEU A 58 -12.67 -9.95 0.90
C LEU A 58 -12.28 -10.72 -0.35
N ARG A 59 -11.15 -11.45 -0.34
CA ARG A 59 -10.69 -12.20 -1.51
C ARG A 59 -11.57 -13.40 -1.87
N LYS A 60 -12.25 -14.02 -0.90
CA LYS A 60 -13.23 -15.08 -1.16
C LYS A 60 -14.42 -14.55 -1.95
N ASN A 61 -14.77 -13.29 -1.76
CA ASN A 61 -15.83 -12.62 -2.52
C ASN A 61 -15.23 -11.83 -3.68
N SER A 62 -15.09 -12.46 -4.85
CA SER A 62 -14.45 -11.84 -6.02
C SER A 62 -15.10 -10.53 -6.46
N GLN A 63 -16.41 -10.35 -6.24
CA GLN A 63 -17.12 -9.11 -6.57
C GLN A 63 -16.73 -7.96 -5.62
N GLU A 64 -16.68 -8.22 -4.31
CA GLU A 64 -16.25 -7.24 -3.33
C GLU A 64 -14.77 -6.89 -3.49
N PHE A 65 -13.92 -7.89 -3.75
CA PHE A 65 -12.48 -7.68 -3.98
C PHE A 65 -12.21 -6.77 -5.18
N SER A 66 -12.93 -6.97 -6.29
CA SER A 66 -12.79 -6.14 -7.51
C SER A 66 -13.34 -4.72 -7.34
N GLN A 67 -14.31 -4.50 -6.45
CA GLN A 67 -14.86 -3.18 -6.16
C GLN A 67 -14.05 -2.41 -5.10
N MET A 68 -13.10 -3.06 -4.43
CA MET A 68 -12.25 -2.38 -3.47
C MET A 68 -11.43 -1.28 -4.14
N VAL A 69 -11.54 -0.07 -3.59
CA VAL A 69 -10.64 1.03 -3.95
C VAL A 69 -9.26 0.73 -3.37
N LEU A 70 -8.31 0.38 -4.25
CA LEU A 70 -6.89 0.30 -3.95
C LEU A 70 -6.22 1.51 -4.56
N ASP A 71 -5.30 2.14 -3.82
CA ASP A 71 -4.52 3.23 -4.38
C ASP A 71 -3.70 2.68 -5.55
N ARG A 72 -3.94 3.23 -6.75
CA ARG A 72 -3.29 2.77 -7.97
C ARG A 72 -1.79 2.98 -7.88
N LEU A 73 -1.00 1.93 -7.67
CA LEU A 73 0.45 2.03 -7.50
C LEU A 73 1.19 2.24 -8.84
N TRP A 74 0.60 1.82 -9.97
CA TRP A 74 1.04 2.07 -11.36
C TRP A 74 -0.11 2.01 -12.37
#